data_AF-A0A4Q2XP89-F1
#
_entry.id   AF-A0A4Q2XP89-F1
#
_cell.length_a   1.000
_cell.length_b   1.000
_cell.length_c   1.000
_cell.angle_alpha   90.00
_cell.angle_beta   90.00
_cell.angle_gamma   90.00
#
_symmetry.space_group_name_H-M   'P 1'
#
loop_
_entity.id
_entity.type
_entity.pdbx_description
1 polymer ?
#
loop_
_entity_poly.entity_id
_entity_poly.type
_entity_poly.pdbx_seq_one_letter_code
_entity_poly.pdbx_strand_id
1 'polypeptide(L)'
;MKKNGMPVDEKVFANFVKQDPWSALDWIKENPNLSRDMYGRSDRTTDILISTLLRENPGDLEKLAADTPAGAVRRKMEQALFDHLLETDPEKAMEQAKATKVPLMAAQRLGQIGLGFVGTDPEKAFGIAKEVLAASPDSLKIDSMVYYPGGGRGYGDNSKASQLMSALFTKDRERTMNLIAAQTDVSGKYSESLANLSRKWLEDDSEGFSKWAGGTTGKTLETASSQISFHLAQRGLFTEAADWAAAGGQDAGQAYYGLLHYWKQSDPAAAAEWLESADLTDGQKANYRGILNRSNP
;
A
#
# COMPACT_ATOMS: atom_id res chain seq x y z
N MET A 1 3.58 -39.62 -17.41
CA MET A 1 3.35 -38.16 -17.33
C MET A 1 4.27 -37.31 -18.21
N LYS A 2 5.14 -37.89 -19.07
CA LYS A 2 5.48 -37.35 -20.38
C LYS A 2 5.63 -38.50 -21.39
N LYS A 3 5.35 -38.21 -22.66
CA LYS A 3 5.99 -38.86 -23.81
C LYS A 3 6.72 -37.71 -24.54
N ASN A 4 8.05 -37.77 -24.63
CA ASN A 4 8.87 -36.96 -25.54
C ASN A 4 8.84 -35.42 -25.38
N GLY A 5 9.32 -34.88 -24.25
CA GLY A 5 9.66 -33.45 -24.14
C GLY A 5 8.47 -32.46 -24.02
N MET A 6 7.25 -32.86 -24.35
CA MET A 6 6.04 -32.03 -24.29
C MET A 6 5.63 -31.63 -22.85
N PRO A 7 4.93 -30.49 -22.65
CA PRO A 7 4.45 -30.04 -21.34
C PRO A 7 3.56 -31.09 -20.64
N VAL A 8 3.41 -30.97 -19.31
CA VAL A 8 2.58 -31.88 -18.50
C VAL A 8 1.14 -31.86 -19.01
N ASP A 9 0.56 -33.04 -19.25
CA ASP A 9 -0.86 -33.18 -19.55
C ASP A 9 -1.68 -32.88 -18.29
N GLU A 10 -2.42 -31.78 -18.32
CA GLU A 10 -3.16 -31.29 -17.16
C GLU A 10 -4.24 -32.25 -16.68
N LYS A 11 -4.91 -32.96 -17.59
CA LYS A 11 -5.98 -33.89 -17.23
C LYS A 11 -5.41 -35.12 -16.55
N VAL A 12 -4.29 -35.64 -17.08
CA VAL A 12 -3.58 -36.76 -16.48
C VAL A 12 -3.04 -36.37 -15.10
N PHE A 13 -2.46 -35.18 -14.96
CA PHE A 13 -1.94 -34.72 -13.68
C PHE A 13 -3.06 -34.43 -12.67
N ALA A 14 -4.16 -33.79 -13.07
CA ALA A 14 -5.31 -33.59 -12.19
C ALA A 14 -5.89 -34.92 -11.70
N ASN A 15 -5.98 -35.94 -12.56
CA ASN A 15 -6.41 -37.28 -12.13
C ASN A 15 -5.44 -37.91 -11.12
N PHE A 16 -4.14 -37.67 -11.25
CA PHE A 16 -3.16 -38.11 -10.27
C PHE A 16 -3.30 -37.38 -8.94
N VAL A 17 -3.50 -36.06 -8.97
CA VAL A 17 -3.80 -35.26 -7.77
C VAL A 17 -5.00 -35.82 -7.02
N LYS A 18 -6.06 -36.21 -7.73
CA LYS A 18 -7.26 -36.82 -7.12
C LYS A 18 -6.99 -38.15 -6.43
N GLN A 19 -6.01 -38.91 -6.92
CA GLN A 19 -5.69 -40.24 -6.38
C GLN A 19 -4.72 -40.15 -5.21
N ASP A 20 -3.68 -39.32 -5.33
CA ASP A 20 -2.65 -39.17 -4.31
C ASP A 20 -2.07 -37.74 -4.31
N PRO A 21 -2.66 -36.83 -3.51
CA PRO A 21 -2.23 -35.43 -3.43
C PRO A 21 -0.79 -35.25 -2.94
N TRP A 22 -0.31 -36.11 -2.04
CA TRP A 22 1.04 -36.03 -1.46
C TRP A 22 2.09 -36.47 -2.47
N SER A 23 1.86 -37.61 -3.15
CA SER A 23 2.74 -38.05 -4.23
C SER A 23 2.76 -37.06 -5.41
N ALA A 24 1.64 -36.40 -5.70
CA ALA A 24 1.59 -35.34 -6.69
C ALA A 24 2.44 -34.11 -6.30
N LEU A 25 2.41 -33.71 -5.03
CA LEU A 25 3.26 -32.64 -4.51
C LEU A 25 4.75 -33.03 -4.53
N ASP A 26 5.10 -34.26 -4.16
CA ASP A 26 6.49 -34.74 -4.22
C ASP A 26 6.99 -34.82 -5.65
N TRP A 27 6.14 -35.27 -6.58
CA TRP A 27 6.45 -35.24 -8.01
C TRP A 27 6.76 -33.82 -8.50
N ILE A 28 6.01 -32.80 -8.06
CA ILE A 28 6.29 -31.39 -8.41
C ILE A 28 7.68 -30.98 -7.93
N LYS A 29 8.05 -31.34 -6.68
CA LYS A 29 9.36 -31.00 -6.10
C LYS A 29 10.52 -31.68 -6.84
N GLU A 30 10.33 -32.93 -7.25
CA GLU A 30 11.34 -33.69 -7.99
C GLU A 30 11.47 -33.25 -9.45
N ASN A 31 10.47 -32.54 -10.00
CA ASN A 31 10.41 -32.16 -11.40
C ASN A 31 10.28 -30.64 -11.63
N PRO A 32 11.15 -29.79 -11.04
CA PRO A 32 10.99 -28.33 -11.05
C PRO A 32 11.02 -27.71 -12.46
N ASN A 33 11.77 -28.31 -13.39
CA ASN A 33 11.86 -27.86 -14.78
C ASN A 33 10.60 -28.19 -15.59
N LEU A 34 9.78 -29.13 -15.11
CA LEU A 34 8.52 -29.53 -15.75
C LEU A 34 7.31 -28.82 -15.13
N SER A 35 7.49 -28.28 -13.92
CA SER A 35 6.51 -27.45 -13.20
C SER A 35 6.38 -26.05 -13.79
N ARG A 36 7.43 -25.58 -14.48
CA ARG A 36 7.51 -24.24 -15.06
C ARG A 36 6.94 -24.19 -16.48
N ASP A 37 6.29 -23.09 -16.82
CA ASP A 37 5.90 -22.81 -18.20
C ASP A 37 7.14 -22.60 -19.12
N MET A 38 6.89 -22.50 -20.44
CA MET A 38 7.90 -22.29 -21.48
C MET A 38 8.78 -21.04 -21.26
N TYR A 39 8.36 -20.12 -20.39
CA TYR A 39 9.07 -18.89 -20.04
C TYR A 39 9.65 -18.89 -18.62
N GLY A 40 9.57 -20.00 -17.89
CA GLY A 40 10.05 -20.11 -16.52
C GLY A 40 9.23 -19.33 -15.48
N ARG A 41 8.05 -18.82 -15.82
CA ARG A 41 7.31 -17.82 -15.02
C ARG A 41 6.19 -18.38 -14.15
N SER A 42 5.39 -19.33 -14.62
CA SER A 42 4.26 -19.89 -13.84
C SER A 42 4.55 -21.29 -13.30
N ASP A 43 4.13 -21.55 -12.06
CA ASP A 43 4.19 -22.85 -11.38
C ASP A 43 2.91 -23.66 -11.66
N ARG A 44 2.72 -24.01 -12.93
CA ARG A 44 1.46 -24.50 -13.50
C ARG A 44 0.95 -25.78 -12.84
N THR A 45 1.83 -26.71 -12.49
CA THR A 45 1.39 -27.96 -11.84
C THR A 45 0.99 -27.75 -10.39
N THR A 46 1.60 -26.79 -9.68
CA THR A 46 1.11 -26.37 -8.37
C THR A 46 -0.27 -25.72 -8.49
N ASP A 47 -0.53 -24.92 -9.52
CA ASP A 47 -1.87 -24.38 -9.78
C ASP A 47 -2.92 -25.47 -10.02
N ILE A 48 -2.56 -26.50 -10.80
CA ILE A 48 -3.45 -27.65 -11.06
C ILE A 48 -3.70 -28.45 -9.77
N LEU A 49 -2.65 -28.71 -8.96
CA LEU A 49 -2.76 -29.36 -7.66
C LEU A 49 -3.77 -28.61 -6.78
N ILE A 50 -3.54 -27.32 -6.58
CA ILE A 50 -4.37 -26.47 -5.71
C ILE A 50 -5.82 -26.42 -6.20
N SER A 51 -6.04 -26.07 -7.46
CA SER A 51 -7.39 -25.93 -8.01
C SER A 51 -8.16 -27.25 -8.03
N THR A 52 -7.48 -28.38 -8.24
CA THR A 52 -8.11 -29.71 -8.20
C THR A 52 -8.53 -30.05 -6.77
N LEU A 53 -7.65 -29.89 -5.78
CA LEU A 53 -7.98 -30.20 -4.39
C LEU A 53 -9.03 -29.25 -3.84
N LEU A 54 -8.94 -27.95 -4.14
CA LEU A 54 -9.92 -26.98 -3.66
C LEU A 54 -11.35 -27.31 -4.12
N ARG A 55 -11.50 -27.82 -5.36
CA ARG A 55 -12.80 -28.18 -5.93
C ARG A 55 -13.32 -29.54 -5.43
N GLU A 56 -12.43 -30.52 -5.29
CA GLU A 56 -12.84 -31.93 -5.11
C GLU A 56 -12.74 -32.37 -3.64
N ASN A 57 -11.73 -31.88 -2.91
CA ASN A 57 -11.51 -32.18 -1.50
C ASN A 57 -10.69 -31.07 -0.79
N PRO A 58 -11.32 -29.94 -0.41
CA PRO A 58 -10.60 -28.82 0.21
C PRO A 58 -9.94 -29.21 1.54
N GLY A 59 -10.49 -30.20 2.26
CA GLY A 59 -9.89 -30.72 3.50
C GLY A 59 -8.54 -31.43 3.28
N ASP A 60 -8.31 -32.03 2.12
CA ASP A 60 -6.99 -32.58 1.78
C ASP A 60 -6.00 -31.46 1.46
N LEU A 61 -6.45 -30.35 0.84
CA LEU A 61 -5.61 -29.18 0.62
C LEU A 61 -5.18 -28.53 1.94
N GLU A 62 -6.06 -28.48 2.95
CA GLU A 62 -5.73 -27.99 4.30
C GLU A 62 -4.64 -28.84 4.95
N LYS A 63 -4.79 -30.16 4.94
CA LYS A 63 -3.78 -31.08 5.50
C LYS A 63 -2.47 -30.97 4.75
N LEU A 64 -2.52 -30.96 3.42
CA LEU A 64 -1.34 -30.84 2.56
C LEU A 64 -0.60 -29.52 2.83
N ALA A 65 -1.33 -28.41 3.03
CA ALA A 65 -0.74 -27.13 3.39
C ALA A 65 -0.07 -27.16 4.78
N ALA A 66 -0.69 -27.82 5.76
CA ALA A 66 -0.14 -27.97 7.11
C ALA A 66 1.17 -28.78 7.11
N ASP A 67 1.21 -29.87 6.34
CA ASP A 67 2.37 -30.77 6.20
C ASP A 67 3.49 -30.17 5.33
N THR A 68 3.17 -29.20 4.48
CA THR A 68 4.17 -28.55 3.62
C THR A 68 5.03 -27.57 4.44
N PRO A 69 6.37 -27.63 4.31
CA PRO A 69 7.26 -26.67 4.95
C PRO A 69 6.94 -25.22 4.56
N ALA A 70 7.27 -24.28 5.44
CA ALA A 70 7.11 -22.85 5.15
C ALA A 70 7.84 -22.47 3.85
N GLY A 71 7.13 -21.80 2.94
CA GLY A 71 7.66 -21.49 1.61
C GLY A 71 6.62 -20.90 0.66
N ALA A 72 6.98 -20.75 -0.61
CA ALA A 72 6.07 -20.22 -1.63
C ALA A 72 4.87 -21.14 -1.89
N VAL A 73 5.11 -22.46 -1.99
CA VAL A 73 4.06 -23.45 -2.27
C VAL A 73 3.01 -23.50 -1.15
N ARG A 74 3.46 -23.59 0.12
CA ARG A 74 2.57 -23.51 1.29
C ARG A 74 1.73 -22.23 1.29
N ARG A 75 2.36 -21.07 1.09
CA ARG A 75 1.64 -19.78 1.05
C ARG A 75 0.58 -19.73 -0.05
N LYS A 76 0.86 -20.34 -1.21
CA LYS A 76 -0.09 -20.42 -2.32
C LYS A 76 -1.31 -21.28 -1.98
N MET A 77 -1.09 -22.42 -1.31
CA MET A 77 -2.19 -23.26 -0.80
C MET A 77 -3.02 -22.52 0.27
N GLU A 78 -2.36 -21.90 1.25
CA GLU A 78 -3.01 -21.12 2.31
C GLU A 78 -3.79 -19.91 1.76
N GLN A 79 -3.32 -19.29 0.68
CA GLN A 79 -4.03 -18.22 -0.01
C GLN A 79 -5.27 -18.76 -0.73
N ALA A 80 -5.14 -19.86 -1.48
CA ALA A 80 -6.28 -20.45 -2.20
C ALA A 80 -7.39 -20.93 -1.25
N LEU A 81 -7.01 -21.51 -0.10
CA LEU A 81 -7.95 -21.86 0.96
C LEU A 81 -8.67 -20.63 1.52
N PHE A 82 -7.93 -19.54 1.75
CA PHE A 82 -8.52 -18.28 2.20
C PHE A 82 -9.47 -17.67 1.16
N ASP A 83 -9.08 -17.67 -0.12
CA ASP A 83 -9.91 -17.18 -1.22
C ASP A 83 -11.23 -17.96 -1.31
N HIS A 84 -11.16 -19.29 -1.16
CA HIS A 84 -12.35 -20.13 -1.12
C HIS A 84 -13.25 -19.85 0.09
N LEU A 85 -12.66 -19.64 1.28
CA LEU A 85 -13.42 -19.22 2.45
C LEU A 85 -14.08 -17.86 2.23
N LEU A 86 -13.40 -16.92 1.59
CA LEU A 86 -13.98 -15.61 1.30
C LEU A 86 -15.23 -15.72 0.41
N GLU A 87 -15.27 -16.69 -0.51
CA GLU A 87 -16.41 -16.94 -1.39
C GLU A 87 -17.54 -17.72 -0.71
N THR A 88 -17.21 -18.66 0.17
CA THR A 88 -18.17 -19.64 0.72
C THR A 88 -18.61 -19.36 2.15
N ASP A 89 -17.74 -18.76 2.97
CA ASP A 89 -17.95 -18.47 4.39
C ASP A 89 -17.12 -17.24 4.82
N PRO A 90 -17.59 -16.01 4.49
CA PRO A 90 -16.86 -14.78 4.79
C PRO A 90 -16.62 -14.55 6.29
N GLU A 91 -17.44 -15.14 7.16
CA GLU A 91 -17.27 -15.07 8.61
C GLU A 91 -16.06 -15.89 9.06
N LYS A 92 -15.92 -17.14 8.58
CA LYS A 92 -14.70 -17.92 8.81
C LYS A 92 -13.47 -17.29 8.18
N ALA A 93 -13.59 -16.68 6.99
CA ALA A 93 -12.48 -15.94 6.40
C ALA A 93 -12.01 -14.80 7.32
N MET A 94 -12.95 -14.08 7.95
CA MET A 94 -12.65 -13.04 8.93
C MET A 94 -11.96 -13.60 10.18
N GLU A 95 -12.46 -14.70 10.74
CA GLU A 95 -11.83 -15.38 11.88
C GLU A 95 -10.40 -15.81 11.56
N GLN A 96 -10.19 -16.41 10.37
CA GLN A 96 -8.88 -16.84 9.91
C GLN A 96 -7.93 -15.65 9.70
N ALA A 97 -8.42 -14.54 9.14
CA ALA A 97 -7.64 -13.32 8.97
C ALA A 97 -7.15 -12.78 10.33
N LYS A 98 -8.04 -12.73 11.34
CA LYS A 98 -7.72 -12.29 12.71
C LYS A 98 -6.77 -13.23 13.45
N ALA A 99 -6.88 -14.54 13.21
CA ALA A 99 -5.99 -15.54 13.79
C ALA A 99 -4.60 -15.61 13.12
N THR A 100 -4.39 -14.90 12.01
CA THR A 100 -3.14 -14.94 11.25
C THR A 100 -2.02 -14.25 12.04
N LYS A 101 -1.02 -15.02 12.47
CA LYS A 101 0.09 -14.53 13.31
C LYS A 101 1.06 -13.58 12.60
N VAL A 102 1.14 -13.64 11.26
CA VAL A 102 2.03 -12.79 10.47
C VAL A 102 1.33 -11.45 10.20
N PRO A 103 1.78 -10.33 10.78
CA PRO A 103 1.05 -9.04 10.74
C PRO A 103 0.68 -8.58 9.34
N LEU A 104 1.63 -8.62 8.40
CA LEU A 104 1.39 -8.19 7.02
C LEU A 104 0.38 -9.09 6.30
N MET A 105 0.42 -10.40 6.54
CA MET A 105 -0.52 -11.34 5.94
C MET A 105 -1.93 -11.16 6.51
N ALA A 106 -2.05 -10.91 7.83
CA ALA A 106 -3.32 -10.57 8.45
C ALA A 106 -3.92 -9.31 7.82
N ALA A 107 -3.11 -8.25 7.67
CA ALA A 107 -3.53 -7.01 7.01
C ALA A 107 -3.94 -7.23 5.54
N GLN A 108 -3.24 -8.08 4.79
CA GLN A 108 -3.61 -8.42 3.41
C GLN A 108 -4.95 -9.15 3.33
N ARG A 109 -5.16 -10.16 4.18
CA ARG A 109 -6.42 -10.92 4.27
C ARG A 109 -7.59 -10.03 4.67
N LEU A 110 -7.41 -9.21 5.71
CA LEU A 110 -8.40 -8.21 6.12
C LEU A 110 -8.68 -7.21 5.00
N GLY A 111 -7.64 -6.73 4.31
CA GLY A 111 -7.79 -5.85 3.14
C GLY A 111 -8.64 -6.47 2.03
N GLN A 112 -8.41 -7.76 1.75
CA GLN A 112 -9.19 -8.51 0.75
C GLN A 112 -10.65 -8.67 1.15
N ILE A 113 -10.93 -8.98 2.43
CA ILE A 113 -12.30 -9.04 2.94
C ILE A 113 -12.98 -7.67 2.84
N GLY A 114 -12.29 -6.61 3.29
CA GLY A 114 -12.82 -5.24 3.27
C GLY A 114 -13.17 -4.77 1.87
N LEU A 115 -12.39 -5.13 0.85
CA LEU A 115 -12.67 -4.81 -0.54
C LEU A 115 -14.02 -5.37 -1.02
N GLY A 116 -14.40 -6.56 -0.56
CA GLY A 116 -15.70 -7.15 -0.85
C GLY A 116 -16.89 -6.36 -0.30
N PHE A 117 -16.68 -5.53 0.72
CA PHE A 117 -17.72 -4.73 1.37
C PHE A 117 -17.79 -3.28 0.89
N VAL A 118 -16.79 -2.74 0.18
CA VAL A 118 -16.77 -1.31 -0.22
C VAL A 118 -18.02 -0.90 -1.01
N GLY A 119 -18.52 -1.79 -1.87
CA GLY A 119 -19.70 -1.53 -2.69
C GLY A 119 -21.03 -1.72 -1.95
N THR A 120 -21.10 -2.70 -1.05
CA THR A 120 -22.35 -3.22 -0.47
C THR A 120 -22.59 -2.75 0.96
N ASP A 121 -21.53 -2.65 1.76
CA ASP A 121 -21.56 -2.22 3.16
C ASP A 121 -20.29 -1.40 3.49
N PRO A 122 -20.27 -0.11 3.12
CA PRO A 122 -19.12 0.76 3.36
C PRO A 122 -18.77 0.89 4.86
N GLU A 123 -19.76 0.82 5.75
CA GLU A 123 -19.55 0.90 7.19
C GLU A 123 -18.69 -0.26 7.68
N LYS A 124 -19.04 -1.48 7.25
CA LYS A 124 -18.24 -2.66 7.53
C LYS A 124 -16.87 -2.59 6.90
N ALA A 125 -16.75 -2.10 5.66
CA ALA A 125 -15.45 -1.90 5.01
C ALA A 125 -14.54 -0.92 5.78
N PHE A 126 -15.08 0.19 6.29
CA PHE A 126 -14.35 1.12 7.16
C PHE A 126 -13.99 0.49 8.52
N GLY A 127 -14.86 -0.34 9.09
CA GLY A 127 -14.56 -1.14 10.27
C GLY A 127 -13.35 -2.06 10.05
N ILE A 128 -13.33 -2.78 8.93
CA ILE A 128 -12.22 -3.67 8.56
C ILE A 128 -10.95 -2.88 8.27
N ALA A 129 -11.05 -1.71 7.64
CA ALA A 129 -9.90 -0.85 7.39
C ALA A 129 -9.20 -0.42 8.68
N LYS A 130 -9.94 -0.17 9.78
CA LYS A 130 -9.35 0.06 11.10
C LYS A 130 -8.55 -1.15 11.58
N GLU A 131 -9.11 -2.35 11.41
CA GLU A 131 -8.42 -3.60 11.78
C GLU A 131 -7.16 -3.84 10.94
N VAL A 132 -7.18 -3.50 9.64
CA VAL A 132 -6.00 -3.57 8.76
C VAL A 132 -4.85 -2.72 9.30
N LEU A 133 -5.14 -1.47 9.70
CA LEU A 133 -4.12 -0.56 10.23
C LEU A 133 -3.60 -1.03 11.59
N ALA A 134 -4.49 -1.54 12.45
CA ALA A 134 -4.11 -2.11 13.74
C ALA A 134 -3.26 -3.39 13.60
N ALA A 135 -3.54 -4.21 12.59
CA ALA A 135 -2.84 -5.48 12.36
C ALA A 135 -1.39 -5.27 11.93
N SER A 136 -1.11 -4.24 11.12
CA SER A 136 0.27 -3.93 10.72
C SER A 136 0.47 -2.44 10.42
N PRO A 137 1.46 -1.79 11.06
CA PRO A 137 1.83 -0.41 10.78
C PRO A 137 2.39 -0.21 9.36
N ASP A 138 2.86 -1.29 8.73
CA ASP A 138 3.44 -1.28 7.38
C ASP A 138 2.44 -1.77 6.33
N SER A 139 1.17 -1.97 6.69
CA SER A 139 0.12 -2.51 5.81
C SER A 139 -0.08 -1.70 4.53
N LEU A 140 0.12 -0.38 4.61
CA LEU A 140 -0.04 0.54 3.49
C LEU A 140 1.25 0.83 2.72
N LYS A 141 2.38 0.23 3.10
CA LYS A 141 3.60 0.40 2.32
C LYS A 141 3.42 -0.25 0.96
N ILE A 142 3.59 0.57 -0.06
CA ILE A 142 3.41 0.23 -1.47
C ILE A 142 4.60 -0.63 -1.94
N ASP A 143 5.77 -0.47 -1.30
CA ASP A 143 7.00 -1.13 -1.72
C ASP A 143 7.27 -2.43 -0.94
N SER A 144 6.79 -3.54 -1.49
CA SER A 144 7.39 -4.83 -1.18
C SER A 144 8.59 -5.05 -2.11
N MET A 145 9.80 -4.77 -1.61
CA MET A 145 11.03 -5.09 -2.33
C MET A 145 11.35 -6.58 -2.15
N VAL A 146 11.21 -7.35 -3.23
CA VAL A 146 11.58 -8.77 -3.26
C VAL A 146 13.01 -8.89 -3.79
N TYR A 147 13.89 -9.46 -2.97
CA TYR A 147 15.24 -9.83 -3.37
C TYR A 147 15.25 -11.25 -3.92
N TYR A 148 15.69 -11.42 -5.16
CA TYR A 148 15.84 -12.72 -5.79
C TYR A 148 17.25 -13.28 -5.56
N PRO A 149 17.42 -14.61 -5.38
CA PRO A 149 18.72 -15.25 -5.49
C PRO A 149 19.35 -14.93 -6.85
N GLY A 150 20.50 -14.22 -6.85
CA GLY A 150 21.12 -13.67 -8.07
C GLY A 150 21.16 -12.14 -8.16
N GLY A 151 20.68 -11.43 -7.12
CA GLY A 151 20.87 -9.97 -6.99
C GLY A 151 19.81 -9.11 -7.70
N GLY A 152 18.84 -9.73 -8.37
CA GLY A 152 17.69 -9.03 -8.93
C GLY A 152 16.79 -8.45 -7.83
N ARG A 153 16.20 -7.28 -8.10
CA ARG A 153 15.20 -6.64 -7.23
C ARG A 153 13.91 -6.48 -8.02
N GLY A 154 12.80 -6.90 -7.42
CA GLY A 154 11.45 -6.64 -7.95
C GLY A 154 10.69 -5.70 -7.02
N TYR A 155 10.01 -4.72 -7.60
CA TYR A 155 9.00 -3.90 -6.91
C TYR A 155 7.64 -4.47 -7.27
N GLY A 156 6.87 -4.86 -6.26
CA GLY A 156 5.49 -5.33 -6.43
C GLY A 156 4.54 -4.33 -5.77
N ASP A 157 3.64 -3.78 -6.58
CA ASP A 157 2.65 -2.79 -6.18
C ASP A 157 1.39 -3.43 -5.56
N ASN A 158 0.80 -2.69 -4.62
CA ASN A 158 -0.55 -2.80 -4.11
C ASN A 158 -0.89 -4.04 -3.27
N SER A 159 -0.45 -4.01 -2.00
CA SER A 159 -1.08 -4.79 -0.94
C SER A 159 -2.61 -4.62 -0.99
N LYS A 160 -3.37 -5.67 -0.66
CA LYS A 160 -4.84 -5.58 -0.57
C LYS A 160 -5.31 -4.52 0.43
N ALA A 161 -4.48 -4.22 1.42
CA ALA A 161 -4.68 -3.11 2.35
C ALA A 161 -4.61 -1.74 1.65
N SER A 162 -3.59 -1.49 0.81
CA SER A 162 -3.49 -0.26 0.00
C SER A 162 -4.68 -0.14 -0.97
N GLN A 163 -5.05 -1.24 -1.65
CA GLN A 163 -6.21 -1.28 -2.53
C GLN A 163 -7.51 -0.92 -1.78
N LEU A 164 -7.70 -1.46 -0.57
CA LEU A 164 -8.84 -1.13 0.28
C LEU A 164 -8.87 0.37 0.61
N MET A 165 -7.74 0.96 1.04
CA MET A 165 -7.69 2.39 1.37
C MET A 165 -7.99 3.26 0.16
N SER A 166 -7.47 2.92 -1.02
CA SER A 166 -7.76 3.64 -2.26
C SER A 166 -9.25 3.56 -2.65
N ALA A 167 -9.86 2.38 -2.49
CA ALA A 167 -11.28 2.17 -2.75
C ALA A 167 -12.17 2.93 -1.76
N LEU A 168 -11.82 2.93 -0.47
CA LEU A 168 -12.52 3.72 0.55
C LEU A 168 -12.34 5.21 0.33
N PHE A 169 -11.15 5.66 -0.05
CA PHE A 169 -10.88 7.06 -0.36
C PHE A 169 -11.76 7.55 -1.52
N THR A 170 -11.93 6.73 -2.55
CA THR A 170 -12.85 7.03 -3.66
C THR A 170 -14.30 7.11 -3.20
N LYS A 171 -14.68 6.37 -2.15
CA LYS A 171 -16.03 6.35 -1.58
C LYS A 171 -16.31 7.54 -0.66
N ASP A 172 -15.39 7.85 0.24
CA ASP A 172 -15.48 8.89 1.26
C ASP A 172 -14.07 9.35 1.67
N ARG A 173 -13.58 10.38 0.97
CA ARG A 173 -12.22 10.92 1.11
C ARG A 173 -11.94 11.38 2.54
N GLU A 174 -12.83 12.19 3.11
CA GLU A 174 -12.64 12.78 4.44
C GLU A 174 -12.54 11.69 5.50
N ARG A 175 -13.45 10.71 5.48
CA ARG A 175 -13.43 9.62 6.45
C ARG A 175 -12.21 8.72 6.31
N THR A 176 -11.76 8.42 5.09
CA THR A 176 -10.52 7.67 4.87
C THR A 176 -9.31 8.45 5.36
N MET A 177 -9.27 9.76 5.15
CA MET A 177 -8.17 10.60 5.62
C MET A 177 -8.14 10.69 7.14
N ASN A 178 -9.30 10.85 7.79
CA ASN A 178 -9.40 10.80 9.26
C ASN A 178 -8.94 9.46 9.83
N LEU A 179 -9.23 8.35 9.13
CA LEU A 179 -8.79 7.02 9.53
C LEU A 179 -7.25 6.91 9.54
N ILE A 180 -6.59 7.43 8.51
CA ILE A 180 -5.12 7.37 8.36
C ILE A 180 -4.44 8.40 9.27
N ALA A 181 -4.96 9.62 9.34
CA ALA A 181 -4.49 10.70 10.20
C ALA A 181 -4.39 10.27 11.67
N ALA A 182 -5.44 9.61 12.18
CA ALA A 182 -5.46 9.09 13.55
C ALA A 182 -4.28 8.14 13.85
N GLN A 183 -3.76 7.42 12.84
CA GLN A 183 -2.60 6.54 13.01
C GLN A 183 -1.26 7.26 12.76
N THR A 184 -1.26 8.26 11.88
CA THR A 184 -0.10 9.13 11.63
C THR A 184 0.28 9.91 12.88
N ASP A 185 -0.68 10.51 13.57
CA ASP A 185 -0.40 11.29 14.78
C ASP A 185 0.14 10.43 15.93
N VAL A 186 -0.22 9.14 15.97
CA VAL A 186 0.26 8.21 16.99
C VAL A 186 1.66 7.68 16.70
N SER A 187 2.00 7.44 15.43
CA SER A 187 3.19 6.65 15.08
C SER A 187 4.13 7.29 14.04
N GLY A 188 3.67 8.28 13.29
CA GLY A 188 4.34 8.85 12.12
C GLY A 188 4.44 7.90 10.92
N LYS A 189 4.10 6.61 11.07
CA LYS A 189 4.38 5.55 10.08
C LYS A 189 3.52 5.63 8.82
N TYR A 190 2.36 6.29 8.92
CA TYR A 190 1.44 6.47 7.80
C TYR A 190 1.58 7.83 7.10
N SER A 191 2.62 8.61 7.44
CA SER A 191 2.90 9.90 6.80
C SER A 191 3.01 9.81 5.28
N GLU A 192 3.66 8.76 4.75
CA GLU A 192 3.77 8.55 3.31
C GLU A 192 2.42 8.24 2.65
N SER A 193 1.64 7.32 3.23
CA SER A 193 0.29 7.00 2.73
C SER A 193 -0.63 8.22 2.79
N LEU A 194 -0.53 9.00 3.88
CA LEU A 194 -1.23 10.26 4.04
C LEU A 194 -0.82 11.24 2.94
N ALA A 195 0.48 11.44 2.72
CA ALA A 195 0.98 12.32 1.66
C ALA A 195 0.52 11.88 0.26
N ASN A 196 0.47 10.58 -0.03
CA ASN A 196 0.00 10.06 -1.31
C ASN A 196 -1.49 10.35 -1.55
N LEU A 197 -2.35 10.11 -0.56
CA LEU A 197 -3.78 10.42 -0.67
C LEU A 197 -4.05 11.93 -0.65
N SER A 198 -3.28 12.70 0.12
CA SER A 198 -3.33 14.17 0.12
C SER A 198 -3.05 14.73 -1.27
N ARG A 199 -2.00 14.27 -1.96
CA ARG A 199 -1.71 14.68 -3.34
C ARG A 199 -2.85 14.37 -4.28
N LYS A 200 -3.41 13.15 -4.20
CA LYS A 200 -4.57 12.75 -4.99
C LYS A 200 -5.80 13.62 -4.69
N TRP A 201 -6.06 13.96 -3.43
CA TRP A 201 -7.17 14.85 -3.08
C TRP A 201 -6.94 16.26 -3.62
N LEU A 202 -5.73 16.82 -3.44
CA LEU A 202 -5.38 18.16 -3.95
C LEU A 202 -5.56 18.30 -5.46
N GLU A 203 -5.25 17.25 -6.22
CA GLU A 203 -5.46 17.22 -7.67
C GLU A 203 -6.94 17.25 -8.05
N ASP A 204 -7.79 16.53 -7.31
CA ASP A 204 -9.23 16.39 -7.59
C ASP A 204 -10.07 17.55 -7.02
N ASP A 205 -9.78 17.98 -5.80
CA ASP A 205 -10.58 18.88 -4.97
C ASP A 205 -9.69 19.55 -3.90
N SER A 206 -8.96 20.59 -4.32
CA SER A 206 -8.03 21.31 -3.46
C SER A 206 -8.75 22.07 -2.33
N GLU A 207 -9.95 22.59 -2.58
CA GLU A 207 -10.73 23.31 -1.55
C GLU A 207 -11.19 22.38 -0.43
N GLY A 208 -11.75 21.22 -0.78
CA GLY A 208 -12.16 20.21 0.20
C GLY A 208 -10.98 19.69 1.01
N PHE A 209 -9.83 19.43 0.38
CA PHE A 209 -8.63 19.01 1.10
C PHE A 209 -8.11 20.09 2.06
N SER A 210 -7.99 21.34 1.62
CA SER A 210 -7.55 22.46 2.46
C SER A 210 -8.49 22.68 3.65
N LYS A 211 -9.81 22.58 3.44
CA LYS A 211 -10.79 22.66 4.52
C LYS A 211 -10.62 21.54 5.54
N TRP A 212 -10.43 20.29 5.09
CA TRP A 212 -10.15 19.17 5.97
C TRP A 212 -8.87 19.38 6.77
N ALA A 213 -7.77 19.76 6.09
CA ALA A 213 -6.47 19.99 6.70
C ALA A 213 -6.53 21.07 7.80
N GLY A 214 -7.27 22.15 7.59
CA GLY A 214 -7.47 23.22 8.58
C GLY A 214 -8.20 22.77 9.86
N GLY A 215 -8.89 21.63 9.83
CA GLY A 215 -9.49 21.01 11.01
C GLY A 215 -8.58 20.01 11.76
N THR A 216 -7.36 19.77 11.25
CA THR A 216 -6.40 18.82 11.84
C THR A 216 -5.34 19.52 12.68
N THR A 217 -4.57 18.73 13.45
CA THR A 217 -3.47 19.22 14.29
C THR A 217 -2.30 18.23 14.24
N GLY A 218 -1.22 18.53 14.96
CA GLY A 218 -0.10 17.59 15.11
C GLY A 218 0.53 17.20 13.78
N LYS A 219 1.01 15.96 13.65
CA LYS A 219 1.77 15.50 12.49
C LYS A 219 0.93 15.42 11.22
N THR A 220 -0.38 15.21 11.37
CA THR A 220 -1.35 15.27 10.28
C THR A 220 -1.36 16.66 9.65
N LEU A 221 -1.47 17.73 10.45
CA LEU A 221 -1.44 19.10 9.95
C LEU A 221 -0.09 19.41 9.29
N GLU A 222 1.03 19.05 9.92
CA GLU A 222 2.36 19.27 9.34
C GLU A 222 2.50 18.65 7.95
N THR A 223 2.02 17.41 7.79
CA THR A 223 2.04 16.70 6.51
C THR A 223 1.12 17.36 5.49
N ALA A 224 -0.13 17.67 5.87
CA ALA A 224 -1.11 18.26 4.97
C ALA A 224 -0.69 19.65 4.50
N SER A 225 -0.26 20.51 5.43
CA SER A 225 0.24 21.86 5.17
C SER A 225 1.43 21.88 4.20
N SER A 226 2.36 20.94 4.35
CA SER A 226 3.48 20.79 3.41
C SER A 226 3.01 20.46 1.99
N GLN A 227 2.03 19.55 1.85
CA GLN A 227 1.45 19.22 0.53
C GLN A 227 0.69 20.40 -0.09
N ILE A 228 -0.11 21.12 0.71
CA ILE A 228 -0.88 22.30 0.23
C ILE A 228 0.09 23.40 -0.22
N SER A 229 1.07 23.73 0.62
CA SER A 229 2.10 24.73 0.32
C SER A 229 2.81 24.43 -1.00
N PHE A 230 3.27 23.18 -1.18
CA PHE A 230 3.90 22.75 -2.42
C PHE A 230 2.98 22.87 -3.64
N HIS A 231 1.73 22.41 -3.51
CA HIS A 231 0.74 22.46 -4.59
C HIS A 231 0.41 23.90 -5.03
N LEU A 232 0.23 24.81 -4.06
CA LEU A 232 -0.02 26.22 -4.31
C LEU A 232 1.19 26.92 -4.96
N ALA A 233 2.41 26.61 -4.49
CA ALA A 233 3.64 27.14 -5.05
C ALA A 233 3.82 26.77 -6.53
N GLN A 234 3.49 25.53 -6.91
CA GLN A 234 3.52 25.08 -8.31
C GLN A 234 2.55 25.85 -9.21
N ARG A 235 1.51 26.48 -8.64
CA ARG A 235 0.53 27.31 -9.34
C ARG A 235 0.84 28.81 -9.26
N GLY A 236 1.96 29.20 -8.66
CA GLY A 236 2.35 30.59 -8.48
C GLY A 236 1.62 31.33 -7.35
N LEU A 237 0.87 30.61 -6.51
CA LEU A 237 0.13 31.17 -5.37
C LEU A 237 1.03 31.24 -4.12
N PHE A 238 2.13 31.98 -4.23
CA PHE A 238 3.23 31.90 -3.28
C PHE A 238 2.91 32.43 -1.87
N THR A 239 2.12 33.51 -1.76
CA THR A 239 1.74 34.05 -0.45
C THR A 239 0.85 33.07 0.33
N GLU A 240 -0.17 32.50 -0.33
CA GLU A 240 -1.03 31.49 0.30
C GLU A 240 -0.25 30.21 0.61
N ALA A 241 0.69 29.82 -0.26
CA ALA A 241 1.60 28.71 0.02
C ALA A 241 2.48 28.95 1.26
N ALA A 242 2.88 30.21 1.50
CA ALA A 242 3.65 30.60 2.66
C ALA A 242 2.83 30.49 3.95
N ASP A 243 1.57 30.90 3.93
CA ASP A 243 0.65 30.77 5.07
C ASP A 243 0.48 29.29 5.47
N TRP A 244 0.32 28.40 4.49
CA TRP A 244 0.28 26.96 4.74
C TRP A 244 1.63 26.41 5.23
N ALA A 245 2.75 26.87 4.69
CA ALA A 245 4.07 26.48 5.20
C ALA A 245 4.23 26.85 6.69
N ALA A 246 3.74 28.03 7.11
CA ALA A 246 3.76 28.48 8.49
C ALA A 246 2.92 27.57 9.41
N ALA A 247 1.75 27.13 8.94
CA ALA A 247 0.87 26.23 9.67
C ALA A 247 1.48 24.83 9.92
N GLY A 248 2.54 24.47 9.20
CA GLY A 248 3.22 23.16 9.27
C GLY A 248 4.09 22.92 10.51
N GLY A 249 4.04 23.78 11.53
CA GLY A 249 4.66 23.52 12.84
C GLY A 249 6.18 23.31 12.77
N GLN A 250 6.67 22.16 13.26
CA GLN A 250 8.10 21.89 13.35
C GLN A 250 8.79 21.79 11.99
N ASP A 251 8.04 21.39 10.95
CA ASP A 251 8.56 21.20 9.59
C ASP A 251 8.45 22.47 8.72
N ALA A 252 7.91 23.57 9.25
CA ALA A 252 7.74 24.84 8.53
C ALA A 252 9.04 25.32 7.88
N GLY A 253 10.19 25.08 8.52
CA GLY A 253 11.51 25.45 8.01
C GLY A 253 11.83 24.81 6.65
N GLN A 254 11.50 23.52 6.47
CA GLN A 254 11.71 22.78 5.23
C GLN A 254 10.69 23.18 4.17
N ALA A 255 9.43 23.41 4.56
CA ALA A 255 8.39 23.90 3.67
C ALA A 255 8.77 25.27 3.07
N TYR A 256 9.23 26.21 3.91
CA TYR A 256 9.74 27.51 3.45
C TYR A 256 10.94 27.39 2.53
N TYR A 257 11.88 26.48 2.81
CA TYR A 257 13.03 26.25 1.95
C TYR A 257 12.59 25.85 0.53
N GLY A 258 11.68 24.87 0.42
CA GLY A 258 11.13 24.44 -0.86
C GLY A 258 10.37 25.57 -1.56
N LEU A 259 9.48 26.26 -0.84
CA LEU A 259 8.67 27.37 -1.35
C LEU A 259 9.54 28.50 -1.92
N LEU A 260 10.50 29.02 -1.14
CA LEU A 260 11.35 30.12 -1.56
C LEU A 260 12.22 29.77 -2.75
N HIS A 261 12.62 28.50 -2.88
CA HIS A 261 13.33 28.04 -4.06
C HIS A 261 12.46 28.17 -5.33
N TYR A 262 11.19 27.75 -5.29
CA TYR A 262 10.27 27.94 -6.42
C TYR A 262 9.92 29.41 -6.66
N TRP A 263 9.64 30.16 -5.59
CA TRP A 263 9.25 31.57 -5.68
C TRP A 263 10.36 32.40 -6.31
N LYS A 264 11.60 32.24 -5.84
CA LYS A 264 12.77 32.92 -6.41
C LYS A 264 12.92 32.72 -7.92
N GLN A 265 12.65 31.51 -8.41
CA GLN A 265 12.77 31.19 -9.83
C GLN A 265 11.68 31.87 -10.66
N SER A 266 10.51 32.10 -10.08
CA SER A 266 9.37 32.74 -10.74
C SER A 266 9.42 34.27 -10.63
N ASP A 267 9.64 34.80 -9.43
CA ASP A 267 9.68 36.23 -9.10
C ASP A 267 10.59 36.47 -7.88
N PRO A 268 11.90 36.73 -8.11
CA PRO A 268 12.85 36.94 -7.03
C PRO A 268 12.61 38.23 -6.25
N ALA A 269 12.01 39.25 -6.88
CA ALA A 269 11.74 40.52 -6.21
C ALA A 269 10.59 40.37 -5.21
N ALA A 270 9.48 39.75 -5.62
CA ALA A 270 8.36 39.45 -4.74
C ALA A 270 8.76 38.50 -3.61
N ALA A 271 9.60 37.50 -3.88
CA ALA A 271 10.11 36.60 -2.83
C ALA A 271 10.94 37.34 -1.78
N ALA A 272 11.78 38.30 -2.19
CA ALA A 272 12.56 39.12 -1.28
C ALA A 272 11.67 40.08 -0.48
N GLU A 273 10.71 40.75 -1.11
CA GLU A 273 9.77 41.63 -0.45
C GLU A 273 8.94 40.87 0.61
N TRP A 274 8.39 39.72 0.24
CA TRP A 274 7.67 38.86 1.17
C TRP A 274 8.54 38.49 2.37
N LEU A 275 9.77 38.06 2.14
CA LEU A 275 10.69 37.65 3.22
C LEU A 275 10.96 38.78 4.23
N GLU A 276 11.05 40.02 3.77
CA GLU A 276 11.23 41.18 4.65
C GLU A 276 9.96 41.48 5.47
N SER A 277 8.78 41.31 4.86
CA SER A 277 7.49 41.56 5.51
C SER A 277 6.99 40.42 6.41
N ALA A 278 7.47 39.20 6.21
CA ALA A 278 7.01 38.01 6.90
C ALA A 278 7.27 38.08 8.42
N ASP A 279 6.37 37.51 9.21
CA ASP A 279 6.52 37.37 10.67
C ASP A 279 7.47 36.22 11.02
N LEU A 280 8.74 36.45 10.70
CA LEU A 280 9.86 35.52 10.93
C LEU A 280 10.90 36.22 11.80
N THR A 281 11.59 35.44 12.63
CA THR A 281 12.73 35.96 13.39
C THR A 281 13.84 36.46 12.46
N ASP A 282 14.64 37.42 12.91
CA ASP A 282 15.78 37.93 12.13
C ASP A 282 16.75 36.83 11.70
N GLY A 283 16.93 35.81 12.56
CA GLY A 283 17.73 34.62 12.25
C GLY A 283 17.16 33.80 11.09
N GLN A 284 15.84 33.57 11.08
CA GLN A 284 15.17 32.90 9.96
C GLN A 284 15.26 33.73 8.67
N LYS A 285 14.99 35.05 8.74
CA LYS A 285 15.14 35.95 7.59
C LYS A 285 16.55 35.92 7.02
N ALA A 286 17.58 36.01 7.86
CA ALA A 286 18.97 35.92 7.44
C ALA A 286 19.30 34.58 6.76
N ASN A 287 18.81 33.46 7.29
CA ASN A 287 18.98 32.14 6.67
C ASN A 287 18.35 32.08 5.27
N TYR A 288 17.11 32.57 5.14
CA TYR A 288 16.35 32.53 3.88
C TYR A 288 16.87 33.52 2.83
N ARG A 289 17.41 34.69 3.23
CA ARG A 289 18.15 35.57 2.30
C ARG A 289 19.31 34.84 1.64
N GLY A 290 19.98 33.93 2.38
CA GLY A 290 21.02 33.07 1.83
C GLY A 290 20.53 32.21 0.66
N ILE A 291 19.30 31.69 0.72
CA ILE A 291 18.68 30.92 -0.37
C ILE A 291 18.39 31.83 -1.57
N LEU A 292 17.83 33.02 -1.32
CA LEU A 292 17.53 33.99 -2.36
C LEU A 292 18.79 34.53 -3.07
N ASN A 293 19.94 34.56 -2.40
CA ASN A 293 21.19 35.08 -2.96
C ASN A 293 22.08 34.02 -3.63
N ARG A 294 21.85 32.71 -3.41
CA ARG A 294 22.62 31.64 -4.08
C ARG A 294 22.25 31.54 -5.55
N SER A 295 23.16 31.87 -6.47
CA SER A 295 22.96 31.57 -7.90
C SER A 295 22.65 30.07 -8.08
N ASN A 296 21.65 29.74 -8.91
CA ASN A 296 21.37 28.34 -9.24
C ASN A 296 22.66 27.70 -9.78
N PRO A 297 23.09 26.53 -9.26
CA PRO A 297 24.16 25.75 -9.89
C PRO A 297 23.76 25.26 -11.28
#